data_AF-A0AAE3NPB7-F1
#
_entry.id   AF-A0AAE3NPB7-F1
#
_cell.length_a   1.000
_cell.length_b   1.000
_cell.length_c   1.000
_cell.angle_alpha   90.00
_cell.angle_beta   90.00
_cell.angle_gamma   90.00
#
_symmetry.space_group_name_H-M   'P 1'
#
loop_
_entity.id
_entity.type
_entity.pdbx_description
1 polymer ?
#
loop_
_entity_poly.entity_id
_entity_poly.type
_entity_poly.pdbx_seq_one_letter_code
_entity_poly.pdbx_strand_id
1 'polypeptide(L)'
;MKSWFRSGSSSRQAVTHNDVYRTNSSADRNDDTNSSPRVPRHRHAELGNALTSLRNARDQGLKKLRKVDIETTAAETQRNQILNSLESRTTTVESNLTEYQRALVPDSLTRFEGSPDRQINNALRNAETVAGEWKNIRSTVKEAIGG
;
A
#
# COMPACT_ATOMS: atom_id res chain seq x y z
N MET A 1 65.14 6.31 41.20
CA MET A 1 64.16 7.07 40.38
C MET A 1 63.09 6.10 39.89
N LYS A 2 61.85 6.59 39.77
CA LYS A 2 60.56 5.91 39.69
C LYS A 2 60.50 4.59 38.89
N SER A 3 59.95 3.58 39.56
CA SER A 3 59.43 2.31 39.01
C SER A 3 58.15 2.55 38.20
N TRP A 4 57.76 1.56 37.37
CA TRP A 4 56.51 0.79 37.57
C TRP A 4 56.55 -0.54 36.79
N PHE A 5 56.21 -1.59 37.53
CA PHE A 5 55.79 -2.98 37.26
C PHE A 5 55.08 -3.24 35.90
N ARG A 6 54.87 -4.46 35.37
CA ARG A 6 55.09 -5.86 35.77
C ARG A 6 54.79 -6.73 34.53
N SER A 7 55.34 -7.92 34.51
CA SER A 7 55.04 -9.02 33.58
C SER A 7 53.72 -9.75 33.85
N GLY A 8 53.18 -10.43 32.83
CA GLY A 8 52.29 -11.61 32.91
C GLY A 8 51.76 -11.98 31.51
N SER A 9 52.31 -12.99 30.80
CA SER A 9 51.91 -14.44 30.78
C SER A 9 50.40 -14.67 30.59
N SER A 10 49.84 -15.56 29.76
CA SER A 10 50.29 -16.59 28.80
C SER A 10 48.99 -17.16 28.16
N SER A 11 49.04 -17.75 26.95
CA SER A 11 48.23 -18.90 26.44
C SER A 11 47.71 -18.74 24.99
N ARG A 12 47.78 -19.85 24.25
CA ARG A 12 47.57 -20.06 22.80
C ARG A 12 46.09 -20.16 22.41
N GLN A 13 45.68 -19.70 21.21
CA GLN A 13 45.06 -20.49 20.11
C GLN A 13 44.28 -19.66 19.06
N ALA A 14 44.49 -20.08 17.81
CA ALA A 14 43.86 -19.86 16.50
C ALA A 14 42.54 -19.07 16.36
N VAL A 15 42.54 -18.10 15.42
CA VAL A 15 41.38 -17.73 14.60
C VAL A 15 41.87 -17.48 13.16
N THR A 16 41.42 -18.33 12.23
CA THR A 16 41.63 -18.19 10.78
C THR A 16 40.50 -17.35 10.19
N HIS A 17 40.79 -16.15 9.69
CA HIS A 17 39.87 -15.41 8.82
C HIS A 17 40.55 -15.14 7.48
N ASN A 18 40.08 -15.91 6.50
CA ASN A 18 40.31 -15.74 5.07
C ASN A 18 39.49 -14.53 4.63
N ASP A 19 40.13 -13.44 4.22
CA ASP A 19 39.42 -12.42 3.44
C ASP A 19 40.28 -11.94 2.27
N VAL A 20 39.72 -12.16 1.09
CA VAL A 20 40.37 -12.06 -0.20
C VAL A 20 40.30 -10.61 -0.65
N TYR A 21 41.46 -9.98 -0.81
CA TYR A 21 41.61 -8.72 -1.54
C TYR A 21 41.01 -8.87 -2.94
N ARG A 22 39.91 -8.16 -3.21
CA ARG A 22 39.42 -7.95 -4.58
C ARG A 22 38.94 -6.52 -4.73
N THR A 23 39.87 -5.62 -5.02
CA THR A 23 39.58 -4.28 -5.53
C THR A 23 40.34 -4.10 -6.83
N ASN A 24 39.71 -4.48 -7.95
CA ASN A 24 40.06 -3.92 -9.26
C ASN A 24 39.01 -2.88 -9.61
N SER A 25 39.40 -1.62 -9.44
CA SER A 25 38.77 -0.47 -10.07
C SER A 25 39.31 -0.33 -11.49
N SER A 26 38.43 -0.34 -12.48
CA SER A 26 38.60 0.28 -13.81
C SER A 26 37.20 0.25 -14.44
N ALA A 27 36.45 1.35 -14.38
CA ALA A 27 36.35 2.30 -15.49
C ALA A 27 36.02 1.59 -16.82
N ASP A 28 34.79 1.71 -17.31
CA ASP A 28 34.48 2.57 -18.46
C ASP A 28 32.99 2.41 -18.88
N ARG A 29 32.40 3.53 -19.29
CA ARG A 29 31.22 3.72 -20.17
C ARG A 29 29.81 3.65 -19.57
N ASN A 30 29.32 4.87 -19.30
CA ASN A 30 28.03 5.40 -19.74
C ASN A 30 27.35 4.54 -20.81
N ASP A 31 26.27 3.87 -20.42
CA ASP A 31 25.12 3.72 -21.30
C ASP A 31 23.94 4.22 -20.47
N ASP A 32 23.54 5.47 -20.71
CA ASP A 32 22.29 6.07 -20.25
C ASP A 32 21.14 5.34 -20.95
N THR A 33 20.95 4.06 -20.59
CA THR A 33 19.78 3.31 -20.99
C THR A 33 18.61 3.93 -20.26
N ASN A 34 17.92 4.84 -20.94
CA ASN A 34 16.50 5.15 -20.87
C ASN A 34 15.79 4.48 -19.68
N SER A 35 16.10 4.95 -18.45
CA SER A 35 15.66 4.31 -17.23
C SER A 35 14.25 4.79 -16.90
N SER A 36 13.29 4.42 -17.76
CA SER A 36 11.88 4.43 -17.36
C SER A 36 11.79 3.58 -16.09
N PRO A 37 11.33 4.12 -14.94
CA PRO A 37 11.21 3.36 -13.72
C PRO A 37 10.33 2.14 -14.00
N ARG A 38 10.94 0.98 -14.12
CA ARG A 38 10.24 -0.24 -14.52
C ARG A 38 9.43 -0.67 -13.32
N VAL A 39 8.16 -0.28 -13.29
CA VAL A 39 7.29 -0.62 -12.18
C VAL A 39 7.22 -2.15 -12.06
N PRO A 40 7.43 -2.72 -10.86
CA PRO A 40 7.47 -4.17 -10.72
C PRO A 40 6.17 -4.85 -11.18
N ARG A 41 6.29 -5.99 -11.86
CA ARG A 41 5.13 -6.76 -12.39
C ARG A 41 4.09 -7.12 -11.31
N HIS A 42 4.50 -7.25 -10.05
CA HIS A 42 3.58 -7.55 -8.94
C HIS A 42 2.54 -6.43 -8.70
N ARG A 43 2.84 -5.18 -9.07
CA ARG A 43 1.93 -4.04 -8.89
C ARG A 43 0.62 -4.19 -9.66
N HIS A 44 0.65 -4.84 -10.82
CA HIS A 44 -0.58 -5.09 -11.59
C HIS A 44 -1.52 -6.03 -10.83
N ALA A 45 -0.98 -7.07 -10.20
CA ALA A 45 -1.76 -8.00 -9.38
C ALA A 45 -2.27 -7.33 -8.10
N GLU A 46 -1.47 -6.49 -7.44
CA GLU A 46 -1.90 -5.74 -6.25
C GLU A 46 -3.10 -4.83 -6.53
N LEU A 47 -3.04 -4.05 -7.63
CA LEU A 47 -4.14 -3.18 -8.05
C LEU A 47 -5.40 -3.99 -8.38
N GLY A 48 -5.26 -5.11 -9.10
CA GLY A 48 -6.37 -6.01 -9.42
C GLY A 48 -7.00 -6.66 -8.18
N ASN A 49 -6.18 -7.08 -7.23
CA ASN A 49 -6.63 -7.64 -5.96
C ASN A 49 -7.34 -6.58 -5.10
N ALA A 50 -6.83 -5.35 -5.08
CA ALA A 50 -7.46 -4.24 -4.37
C ALA A 50 -8.83 -3.88 -4.97
N LEU A 51 -8.95 -3.80 -6.30
CA LEU A 51 -10.24 -3.60 -7.00
C LEU A 51 -11.24 -4.70 -6.62
N THR A 52 -10.82 -5.96 -6.69
CA THR A 52 -11.68 -7.10 -6.35
C THR A 52 -12.12 -7.04 -4.89
N SER A 53 -11.19 -6.74 -3.98
CA SER A 53 -11.46 -6.64 -2.54
C SER A 53 -12.42 -5.49 -2.21
N LEU A 54 -12.25 -4.34 -2.86
CA LEU A 54 -13.11 -3.17 -2.68
C LEU A 54 -14.55 -3.45 -3.14
N ARG A 55 -14.72 -4.07 -4.32
CA ARG A 55 -16.03 -4.48 -4.85
C ARG A 55 -16.72 -5.49 -3.95
N ASN A 56 -15.99 -6.52 -3.52
CA ASN A 56 -16.51 -7.51 -2.58
C ASN A 56 -16.92 -6.88 -1.25
N ALA A 57 -16.12 -5.95 -0.72
CA ALA A 57 -16.46 -5.23 0.51
C ALA A 57 -17.75 -4.42 0.34
N ARG A 58 -17.88 -3.67 -0.77
CA ARG A 58 -19.09 -2.93 -1.14
C ARG A 58 -20.32 -3.82 -1.18
N ASP A 59 -20.27 -4.93 -1.93
CA ASP A 59 -21.41 -5.84 -2.07
C ASP A 59 -21.83 -6.44 -0.72
N GLN A 60 -20.86 -6.81 0.12
CA GLN A 60 -21.14 -7.31 1.47
C GLN A 60 -21.69 -6.21 2.38
N GLY A 61 -21.17 -4.99 2.30
CA GLY A 61 -21.67 -3.84 3.04
C GLY A 61 -23.12 -3.51 2.69
N LEU A 62 -23.46 -3.48 1.41
CA LEU A 62 -24.83 -3.29 0.92
C LEU A 62 -25.77 -4.40 1.43
N LYS A 63 -25.33 -5.66 1.41
CA LYS A 63 -26.11 -6.77 1.98
C LYS A 63 -26.35 -6.60 3.48
N LYS A 64 -25.36 -6.12 4.24
CA LYS A 64 -25.50 -5.85 5.67
C LYS A 64 -26.46 -4.68 5.94
N LEU A 65 -26.46 -3.64 5.10
CA LEU A 65 -27.35 -2.50 5.23
C LEU A 65 -28.82 -2.84 5.01
N ARG A 66 -29.14 -3.86 4.22
CA ARG A 66 -30.52 -4.35 4.07
C ARG A 66 -31.11 -4.91 5.38
N LYS A 67 -30.27 -5.16 6.40
CA LYS A 67 -30.67 -5.66 7.72
C LYS A 67 -30.73 -4.56 8.79
N VAL A 68 -30.70 -3.29 8.39
CA VAL A 68 -30.87 -2.15 9.29
C VAL A 68 -32.32 -1.71 9.17
N ASP A 69 -33.05 -1.76 10.28
CA ASP A 69 -34.43 -1.27 10.36
C ASP A 69 -34.41 0.25 10.38
N ILE A 70 -35.26 0.87 9.55
CA ILE A 70 -35.37 2.31 9.39
C ILE A 70 -36.83 2.69 9.62
N GLU A 71 -37.10 3.33 10.75
CA GLU A 71 -38.47 3.63 11.19
C GLU A 71 -38.91 5.05 10.83
N THR A 72 -37.98 5.93 10.50
CA THR A 72 -38.26 7.35 10.24
C THR A 72 -37.63 7.84 8.95
N THR A 73 -38.26 8.83 8.33
CA THR A 73 -37.74 9.53 7.14
C THR A 73 -36.42 10.25 7.42
N ALA A 74 -36.23 10.74 8.65
CA ALA A 74 -34.98 11.34 9.09
C ALA A 74 -33.83 10.31 9.12
N ALA A 75 -34.08 9.13 9.70
CA ALA A 75 -33.13 8.01 9.71
C ALA A 75 -32.79 7.54 8.28
N GLU A 76 -33.80 7.46 7.40
CA GLU A 76 -33.58 7.11 5.99
C GLU A 76 -32.66 8.13 5.29
N THR A 77 -32.91 9.42 5.51
CA THR A 77 -32.12 10.51 4.93
C THR A 77 -30.66 10.40 5.37
N GLN A 78 -30.41 10.19 6.66
CA GLN A 78 -29.06 10.09 7.21
C GLN A 78 -28.33 8.84 6.71
N ARG A 79 -29.01 7.70 6.65
CA ARG A 79 -28.50 6.46 6.04
C ARG A 79 -28.11 6.67 4.58
N ASN A 80 -28.93 7.37 3.81
CA ASN A 80 -28.65 7.67 2.40
C ASN A 80 -27.48 8.65 2.22
N GLN A 81 -27.33 9.65 3.10
CA GLN A 81 -26.17 10.54 3.07
C GLN A 81 -24.85 9.80 3.32
N ILE A 82 -24.81 8.91 4.31
CA ILE A 82 -23.64 8.06 4.60
C ILE A 82 -23.32 7.18 3.39
N LEU A 83 -24.35 6.52 2.84
CA LEU A 83 -24.20 5.64 1.69
C LEU A 83 -23.67 6.38 0.46
N ASN A 84 -24.24 7.54 0.14
CA ASN A 84 -23.83 8.35 -1.02
C ASN A 84 -22.39 8.84 -0.89
N SER A 85 -21.99 9.27 0.32
CA SER A 85 -20.60 9.68 0.59
C SER A 85 -19.63 8.51 0.38
N LEU A 86 -19.97 7.33 0.90
CA LEU A 86 -19.13 6.14 0.77
C LEU A 86 -19.06 5.63 -0.68
N GLU A 87 -20.17 5.65 -1.41
CA GLU A 87 -20.22 5.29 -2.85
C GLU A 87 -19.38 6.25 -3.70
N SER A 88 -19.46 7.55 -3.44
CA SER A 88 -18.64 8.55 -4.13
C SER A 88 -17.14 8.29 -3.93
N ARG A 89 -16.72 8.05 -2.68
CA ARG A 89 -15.33 7.70 -2.37
C ARG A 89 -14.90 6.38 -3.01
N THR A 90 -15.80 5.39 -3.03
CA THR A 90 -15.54 4.10 -3.67
C THR A 90 -15.27 4.28 -5.16
N THR A 91 -16.11 5.06 -5.84
CA THR A 91 -15.97 5.36 -7.27
C THR A 91 -14.63 6.04 -7.57
N THR A 92 -14.26 7.04 -6.77
CA THR A 92 -12.95 7.72 -6.91
C THR A 92 -11.79 6.76 -6.75
N VAL A 93 -11.83 5.88 -5.75
CA VAL A 93 -10.75 4.90 -5.51
C VAL A 93 -10.69 3.86 -6.63
N GLU A 94 -11.83 3.34 -7.10
CA GLU A 94 -11.87 2.41 -8.24
C GLU A 94 -11.30 3.05 -9.51
N SER A 95 -11.63 4.33 -9.76
CA SER A 95 -11.09 5.08 -10.89
C SER A 95 -9.57 5.16 -10.81
N ASN A 96 -9.01 5.55 -9.65
CA ASN A 96 -7.56 5.67 -9.45
C ASN A 96 -6.85 4.32 -9.62
N LEU A 97 -7.38 3.25 -9.03
CA LEU A 97 -6.80 1.90 -9.17
C LEU A 97 -6.81 1.45 -10.64
N THR A 98 -7.90 1.71 -11.37
CA THR A 98 -8.04 1.36 -12.79
C THR A 98 -7.09 2.18 -13.66
N GLU A 99 -6.97 3.47 -13.38
CA GLU A 99 -6.06 4.37 -14.09
C GLU A 99 -4.61 3.93 -13.91
N TYR A 100 -4.19 3.64 -12.68
CA TYR A 100 -2.85 3.12 -12.43
C TYR A 100 -2.65 1.74 -13.04
N GLN A 101 -3.65 0.87 -13.07
CA GLN A 101 -3.54 -0.42 -13.74
C GLN A 101 -3.29 -0.26 -15.25
N ARG A 102 -3.93 0.73 -15.89
CA ARG A 102 -3.70 1.09 -17.29
C ARG A 102 -2.32 1.71 -17.49
N ALA A 103 -1.88 2.59 -16.59
CA ALA A 103 -0.56 3.22 -16.63
C ALA A 103 0.61 2.22 -16.55
N LEU A 104 0.38 1.02 -16.01
CA LEU A 104 1.36 -0.07 -15.95
C LEU A 104 1.46 -0.91 -17.23
N VAL A 105 0.52 -0.75 -18.17
CA VAL A 105 0.56 -1.46 -19.44
C VAL A 105 1.66 -0.85 -20.32
N PRO A 106 2.47 -1.66 -21.02
CA PRO A 106 3.41 -1.16 -22.02
C PRO A 106 2.70 -0.22 -23.01
N ASP A 107 3.38 0.86 -23.41
CA ASP A 107 2.87 1.87 -24.36
C ASP A 107 1.61 2.64 -23.90
N SER A 108 1.31 2.63 -22.60
CA SER A 108 0.23 3.45 -22.03
C SER A 108 0.46 4.95 -22.27
N LEU A 109 -0.60 5.63 -22.72
CA LEU A 109 -0.66 7.10 -22.78
C LEU A 109 -0.87 7.74 -21.40
N THR A 110 -1.41 6.97 -20.45
CA THR A 110 -1.53 7.37 -19.04
C THR A 110 -0.17 7.28 -18.38
N ARG A 111 0.28 8.38 -17.78
CA ARG A 111 1.57 8.49 -17.10
C ARG A 111 1.37 8.84 -15.64
N PHE A 112 2.30 8.41 -14.81
CA PHE A 112 2.35 8.84 -13.41
C PHE A 112 2.89 10.27 -13.34
N GLU A 113 2.21 11.12 -12.57
CA GLU A 113 2.62 12.52 -12.32
C GLU A 113 3.81 12.66 -11.35
N GLY A 114 4.39 11.54 -10.90
CA GLY A 114 5.44 11.48 -9.89
C GLY A 114 5.89 10.05 -9.67
N SER A 115 6.33 9.71 -8.44
CA SER A 115 6.75 8.35 -8.12
C SER A 115 5.58 7.35 -8.27
N PRO A 116 5.67 6.37 -9.20
CA PRO A 116 4.62 5.38 -9.41
C PRO A 116 4.32 4.58 -8.13
N ASP A 117 5.37 4.16 -7.41
CA ASP A 117 5.21 3.41 -6.16
C ASP A 117 4.45 4.21 -5.09
N ARG A 118 4.75 5.51 -4.95
CA ARG A 118 4.04 6.36 -3.98
C ARG A 118 2.56 6.50 -4.34
N GLN A 119 2.25 6.71 -5.62
CA GLN A 119 0.87 6.85 -6.09
C GLN A 119 0.08 5.55 -5.95
N ILE A 120 0.67 4.42 -6.36
CA ILE A 120 0.07 3.08 -6.24
C ILE A 120 -0.15 2.75 -4.76
N ASN A 121 0.86 2.91 -3.90
CA ASN A 121 0.71 2.62 -2.47
C ASN A 121 -0.38 3.48 -1.82
N ASN A 122 -0.52 4.75 -2.23
CA ASN A 122 -1.59 5.62 -1.75
C ASN A 122 -2.97 5.11 -2.20
N ALA A 123 -3.13 4.72 -3.47
CA ALA A 123 -4.39 4.16 -3.95
C ALA A 123 -4.75 2.83 -3.26
N LEU A 124 -3.78 1.96 -3.04
CA LEU A 124 -3.97 0.70 -2.31
C LEU A 124 -4.43 0.96 -0.87
N ARG A 125 -3.80 1.91 -0.16
CA ARG A 125 -4.20 2.30 1.20
C ARG A 125 -5.61 2.90 1.24
N ASN A 126 -5.96 3.72 0.26
CA ASN A 126 -7.30 4.29 0.15
C ASN A 126 -8.35 3.19 -0.10
N ALA A 127 -8.03 2.20 -0.94
CA ALA A 127 -8.89 1.05 -1.19
C ALA A 127 -9.10 0.21 0.06
N GLU A 128 -8.06 -0.05 0.83
CA GLU A 128 -8.16 -0.75 2.11
C GLU A 128 -9.04 0.02 3.09
N THR A 129 -8.85 1.34 3.19
CA THR A 129 -9.64 2.22 4.08
C THR A 129 -11.12 2.17 3.72
N VAL A 130 -11.47 2.41 2.46
CA VAL A 130 -12.87 2.39 1.99
C VAL A 130 -13.47 0.98 2.10
N ALA A 131 -12.70 -0.08 1.84
CA ALA A 131 -13.16 -1.44 2.07
C ALA A 131 -13.44 -1.72 3.56
N GLY A 132 -12.64 -1.15 4.46
CA GLY A 132 -12.89 -1.17 5.91
C GLY A 132 -14.20 -0.50 6.30
N GLU A 133 -14.48 0.67 5.73
CA GLU A 133 -15.74 1.38 5.95
C GLU A 133 -16.95 0.59 5.45
N TRP A 134 -16.86 -0.02 4.26
CA TRP A 134 -17.91 -0.93 3.77
C TRP A 134 -18.13 -2.14 4.67
N LYS A 135 -17.08 -2.66 5.32
CA LYS A 135 -17.23 -3.76 6.29
C LYS A 135 -18.00 -3.31 7.54
N ASN A 136 -17.82 -2.05 7.95
CA ASN A 136 -18.37 -1.47 9.18
C ASN A 136 -19.66 -0.66 8.97
N ILE A 137 -20.09 -0.47 7.72
CA ILE A 137 -21.20 0.40 7.32
C ILE A 137 -22.50 0.17 8.11
N ARG A 138 -22.79 -1.07 8.52
CA ARG A 138 -23.96 -1.39 9.35
C ARG A 138 -23.88 -0.73 10.73
N SER A 139 -22.71 -0.77 11.38
CA SER A 139 -22.51 -0.13 12.69
C SER A 139 -22.62 1.38 12.54
N THR A 140 -21.91 1.94 11.55
CA THR A 140 -21.92 3.37 11.25
C THR A 140 -23.32 3.91 11.01
N VAL A 141 -24.14 3.21 10.20
CA VAL A 141 -25.51 3.63 9.96
C VAL A 141 -26.38 3.47 11.20
N LYS A 142 -26.25 2.37 11.96
CA LYS A 142 -27.00 2.18 13.21
C LYS A 142 -26.73 3.30 14.21
N GLU A 143 -25.45 3.57 14.49
CA GLU A 143 -25.03 4.65 15.40
C GLU A 143 -25.56 6.01 14.94
N ALA A 144 -25.53 6.27 13.63
CA ALA A 144 -26.00 7.53 13.08
C ALA A 144 -27.51 7.74 13.24
N ILE A 145 -28.31 6.69 13.07
CA ILE A 145 -29.79 6.78 13.14
C ILE A 145 -30.36 6.59 14.56
N GLY A 146 -29.50 6.48 15.58
CA GLY A 146 -29.91 6.33 16.98
C GLY A 146 -30.14 4.89 17.42
N GLY A 147 -29.40 3.94 16.84
CA GLY A 147 -29.44 2.52 17.18
C GLY A 147 -28.97 2.18 18.59
#